data_AF-A0A7X8GZL8-F1
#
_entry.id   AF-A0A7X8GZL8-F1
#
_cell.length_a   1.000
_cell.length_b   1.000
_cell.length_c   1.000
_cell.angle_alpha   90.00
_cell.angle_beta   90.00
_cell.angle_gamma   90.00
#
_symmetry.space_group_name_H-M   'P 1'
#
loop_
_entity.id
_entity.type
_entity.pdbx_description
1 polymer ?
#
loop_
_entity_poly.entity_id
_entity_poly.type
_entity_poly.pdbx_seq_one_letter_code
_entity_poly.pdbx_strand_id
1 'polypeptide(L)'
;YFDETVKAQWNDDWNKAMGSESKSFAFLFPAWGIDFVLKPNWDGEAGSWAVTTPPQEYNWGGSYIHAAAGTDNVEHAKEIIMELTANKDNLMKISKEYLDFTNTKSGMKEVSEDDTFSHEFLGGQNPFTYFTPVAENIKVAPLSAYDQACVEEIQNAFGDYFQDQVTFDEAKANFETAIKERHPEITEIKWPE
;
A
#
# COMPACT_ATOMS: atom_id res chain seq x y z
N TYR A 1 21.25 -3.64 -0.18
CA TYR A 1 21.36 -3.90 1.26
C TYR A 1 20.03 -4.51 1.67
N PHE A 2 20.02 -5.84 1.77
CA PHE A 2 18.92 -6.60 2.35
C PHE A 2 19.17 -6.68 3.86
N ASP A 3 18.17 -6.40 4.69
CA ASP A 3 18.29 -6.56 6.13
C ASP A 3 17.85 -7.99 6.50
N GLU A 4 18.83 -8.86 6.71
CA GLU A 4 18.60 -10.28 7.03
C GLU A 4 17.86 -10.50 8.35
N THR A 5 17.76 -9.47 9.20
CA THR A 5 17.01 -9.54 10.47
C THR A 5 15.50 -9.40 10.27
N VAL A 6 15.07 -8.79 9.16
CA VAL A 6 13.65 -8.59 8.85
C VAL A 6 13.08 -9.86 8.22
N LYS A 7 12.29 -10.62 8.99
CA LYS A 7 11.76 -11.92 8.55
C LYS A 7 10.37 -11.90 7.91
N ALA A 8 9.58 -10.86 8.18
CA ALA A 8 8.23 -10.72 7.64
C ALA A 8 7.79 -9.26 7.69
N GLN A 9 6.82 -8.88 6.84
CA GLN A 9 6.15 -7.58 6.98
C GLN A 9 5.36 -7.53 8.29
N TRP A 10 5.15 -6.33 8.83
CA TRP A 10 4.30 -6.06 10.00
C TRP A 10 4.80 -6.61 11.35
N ASN A 11 5.99 -7.20 11.39
CA ASN A 11 6.60 -7.64 12.64
C ASN A 11 7.44 -6.51 13.28
N ASP A 12 7.93 -6.75 14.50
CA ASP A 12 8.72 -5.79 15.25
C ASP A 12 10.04 -5.41 14.54
N ASP A 13 10.73 -6.38 13.94
CA ASP A 13 11.98 -6.14 13.22
C ASP A 13 11.75 -5.27 11.96
N TRP A 14 10.66 -5.51 11.23
CA TRP A 14 10.27 -4.71 10.07
C TRP A 14 9.92 -3.28 10.48
N ASN A 15 9.17 -3.09 11.57
CA ASN A 15 8.87 -1.75 12.09
C ASN A 15 10.14 -1.00 12.48
N LYS A 16 11.07 -1.67 13.18
CA LYS A 16 12.38 -1.09 13.54
C LYS A 16 13.25 -0.77 12.33
N ALA A 17 13.06 -1.46 11.21
CA ALA A 17 13.77 -1.15 9.98
C ALA A 17 13.45 0.25 9.46
N MET A 18 12.35 0.89 9.90
CA MET A 18 12.08 2.30 9.62
C MET A 18 12.73 3.27 10.63
N GLY A 19 13.36 2.81 11.71
CA GLY A 19 13.99 3.68 12.71
C GLY A 19 15.27 4.36 12.22
N SER A 20 15.73 5.39 12.92
CA SER A 20 16.90 6.20 12.56
C SER A 20 18.24 5.47 12.62
N GLU A 21 18.31 4.36 13.35
CA GLU A 21 19.50 3.48 13.37
C GLU A 21 19.55 2.53 12.16
N SER A 22 18.48 2.44 11.38
CA SER A 22 18.40 1.58 10.22
C SER A 22 19.33 2.02 9.09
N LYS A 23 19.77 1.05 8.28
CA LYS A 23 20.54 1.28 7.06
C LYS A 23 19.65 1.33 5.81
N SER A 24 18.34 1.25 5.97
CA SER A 24 17.38 1.33 4.88
C SER A 24 17.36 2.73 4.30
N PHE A 25 17.77 2.87 3.04
CA PHE A 25 17.79 4.16 2.34
C PHE A 25 16.41 4.60 1.82
N ALA A 26 15.56 3.64 1.44
CA ALA A 26 14.25 3.91 0.87
C ALA A 26 13.29 2.76 1.14
N PHE A 27 12.00 3.08 1.16
CA PHE A 27 10.89 2.12 1.23
C PHE A 27 9.99 2.28 0.02
N LEU A 28 9.48 1.15 -0.48
CA LEU A 28 8.44 1.14 -1.50
C LEU A 28 7.09 1.06 -0.78
N PHE A 29 6.63 2.20 -0.28
CA PHE A 29 5.33 2.33 0.37
C PHE A 29 4.26 2.93 -0.55
N PRO A 30 2.99 2.53 -0.37
CA PRO A 30 1.85 3.26 -0.91
C PRO A 30 1.68 4.58 -0.13
N ALA A 31 0.85 5.48 -0.65
CA ALA A 31 0.62 6.80 -0.06
C ALA A 31 0.31 6.76 1.45
N TRP A 32 -0.57 5.85 1.89
CA TRP A 32 -0.96 5.68 3.29
C TRP A 32 0.20 5.20 4.19
N GLY A 33 1.24 4.59 3.62
CA GLY A 33 2.39 4.08 4.36
C GLY A 33 3.23 5.18 5.01
N ILE A 34 3.10 6.44 4.60
CA ILE A 34 3.79 7.55 5.25
C ILE A 34 3.24 7.77 6.67
N ASP A 35 1.94 7.99 6.80
CA ASP A 35 1.34 8.35 8.10
C ASP A 35 1.05 7.12 8.97
N PHE A 36 0.76 5.97 8.35
CA PHE A 36 0.42 4.75 9.09
C PHE A 36 1.64 3.89 9.49
N VAL A 37 2.74 3.97 8.75
CA VAL A 37 3.90 3.08 8.94
C VAL A 37 5.17 3.86 9.24
N LEU A 38 5.61 4.69 8.30
CA LEU A 38 6.93 5.31 8.37
C LEU A 38 7.02 6.30 9.53
N LYS A 39 6.06 7.22 9.65
CA LYS A 39 6.05 8.25 10.69
C LYS A 39 5.90 7.70 12.12
N PRO A 40 5.01 6.72 12.40
CA PRO A 40 4.93 6.13 13.74
C PRO A 40 6.18 5.32 14.16
N ASN A 41 6.91 4.76 13.20
CA ASN A 41 8.11 3.95 13.45
C ASN A 41 9.43 4.75 13.37
N TRP A 42 9.40 5.99 12.89
CA TRP A 42 10.57 6.87 12.81
C TRP A 42 10.82 7.59 14.13
N ASP A 43 12.01 7.42 14.69
CA ASP A 43 12.46 8.05 15.94
C ASP A 43 13.52 9.15 15.74
N GLY A 44 13.86 9.47 14.49
CA GLY A 44 14.80 10.54 14.15
C GLY A 44 14.14 11.89 13.90
N GLU A 45 14.91 12.83 13.33
CA GLU A 45 14.42 14.18 13.04
C GLU A 45 13.43 14.21 11.84
N ALA A 46 12.39 15.03 11.95
CA ALA A 46 11.48 15.31 10.84
C ALA A 46 12.24 15.96 9.67
N GLY A 47 11.84 15.67 8.43
CA GLY A 47 12.52 16.15 7.23
C GLY A 47 13.68 15.29 6.76
N SER A 48 13.95 14.17 7.43
CA SER A 48 14.91 13.15 6.97
C SER A 48 14.39 12.33 5.77
N TRP A 49 13.07 12.31 5.56
CA TRP A 49 12.41 11.54 4.51
C TRP A 49 11.78 12.45 3.46
N ALA A 50 11.72 11.95 2.22
CA ALA A 50 11.03 12.57 1.11
C ALA A 50 10.42 11.50 0.21
N VAL A 51 9.49 11.91 -0.63
CA VAL A 51 8.82 11.11 -1.65
C VAL A 51 9.44 11.39 -3.02
N THR A 52 9.52 10.36 -3.85
CA THR A 52 9.93 10.48 -5.25
C THR A 52 9.11 9.53 -6.12
N THR A 53 9.14 9.73 -7.44
CA THR A 53 8.52 8.83 -8.41
C THR A 53 9.13 7.42 -8.28
N PRO A 54 8.30 6.36 -8.13
CA PRO A 54 8.81 5.00 -8.00
C PRO A 54 9.39 4.49 -9.32
N PRO A 55 10.28 3.48 -9.29
CA PRO A 55 10.83 2.87 -10.51
C PRO A 55 9.74 2.20 -11.37
N GLN A 56 8.65 1.79 -10.75
CA GLN A 56 7.44 1.28 -11.40
C GLN A 56 6.23 1.86 -10.67
N GLU A 57 5.24 2.31 -11.42
CA GLU A 57 3.98 2.79 -10.85
C GLU A 57 3.10 1.60 -10.45
N TYR A 58 2.60 1.61 -9.21
CA TYR A 58 1.79 0.53 -8.65
C TYR A 58 0.75 1.07 -7.66
N ASN A 59 -0.25 0.25 -7.37
CA ASN A 59 -1.17 0.44 -6.25
C ASN A 59 -0.92 -0.65 -5.21
N TRP A 60 -0.98 -0.29 -3.93
CA TRP A 60 -1.04 -1.24 -2.82
C TRP A 60 -2.11 -0.78 -1.83
N GLY A 61 -3.23 -1.49 -1.82
CA GLY A 61 -4.36 -1.25 -0.93
C GLY A 61 -5.33 -0.20 -1.47
N GLY A 62 -6.02 0.46 -0.55
CA GLY A 62 -7.21 1.26 -0.81
C GLY A 62 -8.42 0.65 -0.13
N SER A 63 -9.30 1.52 0.38
CA SER A 63 -10.44 1.12 1.21
C SER A 63 -11.75 1.41 0.50
N TYR A 64 -12.75 0.57 0.77
CA TYR A 64 -14.11 0.73 0.27
C TYR A 64 -15.09 0.70 1.45
N ILE A 65 -16.08 1.58 1.41
CA ILE A 65 -17.17 1.60 2.40
C ILE A 65 -18.36 0.86 1.78
N HIS A 66 -18.85 -0.16 2.48
CA HIS A 66 -19.96 -1.00 2.04
C HIS A 66 -21.11 -0.96 3.05
N ALA A 67 -22.34 -1.00 2.54
CA ALA A 67 -23.53 -1.27 3.36
C ALA A 67 -23.82 -2.77 3.38
N ALA A 68 -24.22 -3.30 4.54
CA ALA A 68 -24.61 -4.69 4.67
C ALA A 68 -25.87 -4.99 3.85
N ALA A 69 -25.89 -6.14 3.16
CA ALA A 69 -27.09 -6.62 2.50
C ALA A 69 -28.22 -6.83 3.53
N GLY A 70 -29.40 -6.30 3.24
CA GLY A 70 -30.55 -6.38 4.15
C GLY A 70 -30.57 -5.33 5.26
N THR A 71 -29.74 -4.29 5.20
CA THR A 71 -29.85 -3.13 6.10
C THR A 71 -31.28 -2.56 6.09
N ASP A 72 -31.81 -2.24 7.27
CA ASP A 72 -33.12 -1.59 7.45
C ASP A 72 -33.05 -0.07 7.24
N ASN A 73 -31.84 0.47 7.02
CA ASN A 73 -31.59 1.90 6.83
C ASN A 73 -30.75 2.20 5.58
N VAL A 74 -31.27 1.80 4.42
CA VAL A 74 -30.61 1.98 3.12
C VAL A 74 -30.31 3.45 2.81
N GLU A 75 -31.21 4.36 3.19
CA GLU A 75 -31.08 5.78 2.92
C GLU A 75 -29.88 6.39 3.64
N HIS A 76 -29.78 6.27 4.97
CA HIS A 76 -28.64 6.83 5.71
C HIS A 76 -27.32 6.10 5.41
N ALA A 77 -27.36 4.79 5.17
CA ALA A 77 -26.16 4.06 4.75
C ALA A 77 -25.60 4.62 3.43
N LYS A 78 -26.48 4.91 2.45
CA LYS A 78 -26.10 5.56 1.21
C LYS A 78 -25.56 6.96 1.45
N GLU A 79 -26.22 7.77 2.27
CA GLU A 79 -25.77 9.14 2.59
C GLU A 79 -24.35 9.14 3.17
N ILE A 80 -24.09 8.30 4.16
CA ILE A 80 -22.76 8.17 4.79
C ILE A 80 -21.69 7.76 3.76
N ILE A 81 -21.99 6.76 2.93
CA ILE A 81 -21.07 6.34 1.87
C ILE A 81 -20.77 7.51 0.94
N MET A 82 -21.81 8.20 0.44
CA MET A 82 -21.62 9.32 -0.48
C MET A 82 -20.85 10.49 0.14
N GLU A 83 -21.10 10.83 1.40
CA GLU A 83 -20.36 11.88 2.11
C GLU A 83 -18.88 11.52 2.31
N LEU A 84 -18.56 10.26 2.56
CA LEU A 84 -17.18 9.82 2.81
C LEU A 84 -16.40 9.41 1.55
N THR A 85 -17.08 9.14 0.44
CA THR A 85 -16.42 8.63 -0.78
C THR A 85 -16.64 9.47 -2.03
N ALA A 86 -17.55 10.45 -2.01
CA ALA A 86 -17.91 11.24 -3.20
C ALA A 86 -18.04 12.76 -2.95
N ASN A 87 -18.17 13.21 -1.70
CA ASN A 87 -18.14 14.63 -1.38
C ASN A 87 -16.70 15.15 -1.45
N LYS A 88 -16.41 16.01 -2.43
CA LYS A 88 -15.06 16.53 -2.68
C LYS A 88 -14.46 17.25 -1.47
N ASP A 89 -15.25 18.06 -0.76
CA ASP A 89 -14.75 18.85 0.37
C ASP A 89 -14.34 17.94 1.53
N ASN A 90 -15.13 16.90 1.81
CA ASN A 90 -14.77 15.89 2.81
C ASN A 90 -13.52 15.11 2.40
N LEU A 91 -13.40 14.72 1.13
CA LEU A 91 -12.22 14.00 0.62
C LEU A 91 -10.95 14.87 0.69
N MET A 92 -11.04 16.16 0.36
CA MET A 92 -9.92 17.09 0.50
C MET A 92 -9.53 17.30 1.96
N LYS A 93 -10.52 17.34 2.86
CA LYS A 93 -10.27 17.40 4.31
C LYS A 93 -9.51 16.16 4.79
N ILE A 94 -9.92 14.97 4.34
CA ILE A 94 -9.22 13.71 4.65
C ILE A 94 -7.76 13.77 4.20
N SER A 95 -7.51 14.18 2.96
CA SER A 95 -6.14 14.31 2.44
C SER A 95 -5.30 15.33 3.19
N LYS A 96 -5.91 16.42 3.68
CA LYS A 96 -5.21 17.44 4.46
C LYS A 96 -4.87 16.99 5.88
N GLU A 97 -5.80 16.31 6.54
CA GLU A 97 -5.66 15.94 7.96
C GLU A 97 -4.86 14.65 8.16
N TYR A 98 -4.93 13.70 7.22
CA TYR A 98 -4.37 12.36 7.37
C TYR A 98 -3.37 11.95 6.28
N LEU A 99 -3.01 12.86 5.36
CA LEU A 99 -2.15 12.56 4.19
C LEU A 99 -2.70 11.48 3.24
N ASP A 100 -3.97 11.11 3.38
CA ASP A 100 -4.59 10.08 2.54
C ASP A 100 -4.75 10.55 1.10
N PHE A 101 -4.36 9.71 0.14
CA PHE A 101 -4.65 9.94 -1.27
C PHE A 101 -6.07 9.46 -1.60
N THR A 102 -6.99 10.41 -1.80
CA THR A 102 -8.41 10.10 -2.01
C THR A 102 -8.75 9.89 -3.49
N ASN A 103 -9.92 9.31 -3.76
CA ASN A 103 -10.38 8.95 -5.11
C ASN A 103 -10.85 10.15 -5.97
N THR A 104 -10.77 11.39 -5.48
CA THR A 104 -11.22 12.58 -6.19
C THR A 104 -10.14 13.10 -7.15
N LYS A 105 -10.23 12.76 -8.44
CA LYS A 105 -9.22 13.20 -9.43
C LYS A 105 -9.01 14.72 -9.48
N SER A 106 -10.10 15.50 -9.46
CA SER A 106 -10.01 16.96 -9.47
C SER A 106 -9.46 17.52 -8.16
N GLY A 107 -9.87 16.96 -7.02
CA GLY A 107 -9.31 17.34 -5.72
C GLY A 107 -7.82 17.02 -5.61
N MET A 108 -7.39 15.82 -6.05
CA MET A 108 -5.99 15.41 -6.02
C MET A 108 -5.10 16.30 -6.89
N LYS A 109 -5.62 16.75 -8.04
CA LYS A 109 -4.92 17.76 -8.84
C LYS A 109 -4.75 19.07 -8.08
N GLU A 110 -5.82 19.60 -7.48
CA GLU A 110 -5.76 20.87 -6.73
C GLU A 110 -4.78 20.79 -5.56
N VAL A 111 -4.82 19.72 -4.75
CA VAL A 111 -3.90 19.58 -3.60
C VAL A 111 -2.45 19.33 -4.02
N SER A 112 -2.21 18.79 -5.22
CA SER A 112 -0.85 18.60 -5.76
C SER A 112 -0.16 19.91 -6.15
N GLU A 113 -0.94 20.97 -6.34
CA GLU A 113 -0.51 22.32 -6.72
C GLU A 113 -0.62 23.32 -5.54
N ASP A 114 -1.10 22.87 -4.37
CA ASP A 114 -1.33 23.70 -3.18
C ASP A 114 -0.24 23.44 -2.12
N ASP A 115 0.63 24.43 -1.92
CA ASP A 115 1.73 24.36 -0.93
C ASP A 115 1.25 24.17 0.51
N THR A 116 -0.03 24.42 0.83
CA THR A 116 -0.61 24.17 2.16
C THR A 116 -0.79 22.68 2.48
N PHE A 117 -0.58 21.79 1.51
CA PHE A 117 -0.52 20.33 1.67
C PHE A 117 0.91 19.80 1.83
N SER A 118 1.90 20.70 1.94
CA SER A 118 3.25 20.35 2.36
C SER A 118 3.25 19.76 3.77
N HIS A 119 4.09 18.75 4.01
CA HIS A 119 4.12 18.05 5.29
C HIS A 119 5.49 18.11 5.98
N GLU A 120 5.52 18.51 7.25
CA GLU A 120 6.76 18.73 8.03
C GLU A 120 7.61 17.46 8.15
N PHE A 121 6.99 16.29 8.35
CA PHE A 121 7.69 15.01 8.40
C PHE A 121 8.53 14.76 7.12
N LEU A 122 8.06 15.27 5.98
CA LEU A 122 8.69 15.16 4.67
C LEU A 122 9.56 16.38 4.33
N GLY A 123 9.96 17.16 5.33
CA GLY A 123 10.85 18.32 5.14
C GLY A 123 10.16 19.48 4.44
N GLY A 124 8.83 19.57 4.54
CA GLY A 124 8.03 20.56 3.83
C GLY A 124 7.76 20.21 2.38
N GLN A 125 8.01 18.97 1.95
CA GLN A 125 7.59 18.49 0.65
C GLN A 125 6.06 18.26 0.61
N ASN A 126 5.43 18.60 -0.51
CA ASN A 126 4.08 18.17 -0.84
C ASN A 126 4.13 16.79 -1.53
N PRO A 127 3.67 15.70 -0.88
CA PRO A 127 3.74 14.36 -1.47
C PRO A 127 2.71 14.17 -2.61
N PHE A 128 1.63 14.94 -2.63
CA PHE A 128 0.58 14.82 -3.66
C PHE A 128 1.07 15.22 -5.06
N THR A 129 2.10 16.06 -5.15
CA THR A 129 2.83 16.38 -6.40
C THR A 129 3.41 15.12 -7.06
N TYR A 130 3.75 14.10 -6.26
CA TYR A 130 4.31 12.83 -6.75
C TYR A 130 3.24 11.75 -6.89
N PHE A 131 2.29 11.69 -5.97
CA PHE A 131 1.23 10.66 -6.01
C PHE A 131 0.26 10.84 -7.18
N THR A 132 -0.10 12.09 -7.50
CA THR A 132 -1.09 12.39 -8.54
C THR A 132 -0.70 11.86 -9.92
N PRO A 133 0.50 12.16 -10.46
CA PRO A 133 0.90 11.62 -11.77
C PRO A 133 1.07 10.10 -11.75
N VAL A 134 1.54 9.51 -10.65
CA VAL A 134 1.63 8.05 -10.49
C VAL A 134 0.24 7.41 -10.57
N ALA A 135 -0.74 7.97 -9.85
CA ALA A 135 -2.11 7.45 -9.83
C ALA A 135 -2.77 7.45 -11.22
N GLU A 136 -2.37 8.34 -12.13
CA GLU A 136 -2.90 8.41 -13.50
C GLU A 136 -2.39 7.29 -14.41
N ASN A 137 -1.19 6.72 -14.20
CA ASN A 137 -0.68 5.63 -15.05
C ASN A 137 -0.64 4.24 -14.39
N ILE A 138 -1.16 4.10 -13.16
CA ILE A 138 -1.41 2.78 -12.56
C ILE A 138 -2.34 1.96 -13.47
N LYS A 139 -1.85 0.78 -13.87
CA LYS A 139 -2.67 -0.22 -14.56
C LYS A 139 -3.29 -1.15 -13.54
N VAL A 140 -4.57 -0.93 -13.22
CA VAL A 140 -5.32 -1.82 -12.33
C VAL A 140 -5.70 -3.08 -13.10
N ALA A 141 -5.09 -4.20 -12.73
CA ALA A 141 -5.48 -5.51 -13.24
C ALA A 141 -6.84 -5.94 -12.64
N PRO A 142 -7.68 -6.69 -13.37
CA PRO A 142 -8.87 -7.29 -12.79
C PRO A 142 -8.49 -8.17 -11.60
N LEU A 143 -9.07 -7.88 -10.45
CA LEU A 143 -8.94 -8.73 -9.26
C LEU A 143 -9.93 -9.88 -9.37
N SER A 144 -9.47 -11.06 -8.98
CA SER A 144 -10.26 -12.29 -8.87
C SER A 144 -10.41 -12.69 -7.39
N ALA A 145 -11.21 -13.71 -7.14
CA ALA A 145 -11.34 -14.31 -5.82
C ALA A 145 -10.05 -15.00 -5.32
N TYR A 146 -9.07 -15.21 -6.21
CA TYR A 146 -7.82 -15.91 -5.92
C TYR A 146 -6.68 -14.96 -5.51
N ASP A 147 -6.78 -13.67 -5.82
CA ASP A 147 -5.67 -12.72 -5.67
C ASP A 147 -5.16 -12.62 -4.23
N GLN A 148 -6.06 -12.65 -3.24
CA GLN A 148 -5.65 -12.61 -1.83
C GLN A 148 -4.80 -13.84 -1.47
N ALA A 149 -5.23 -15.04 -1.84
CA ALA A 149 -4.46 -16.26 -1.62
C ALA A 149 -3.11 -16.19 -2.35
N CYS A 150 -3.10 -15.76 -3.61
CA CYS A 150 -1.86 -15.58 -4.38
C CYS A 150 -0.88 -14.64 -3.69
N VAL A 151 -1.34 -13.50 -3.16
CA VAL A 151 -0.48 -12.53 -2.46
C VAL A 151 0.07 -13.10 -1.15
N GLU A 152 -0.76 -13.77 -0.36
CA GLU A 152 -0.34 -14.37 0.91
C GLU A 152 0.66 -15.51 0.68
N GLU A 153 0.36 -16.43 -0.24
CA GLU A 153 1.23 -17.60 -0.48
C GLU A 153 2.53 -17.24 -1.19
N ILE A 154 2.55 -16.24 -2.09
CA ILE A 154 3.80 -15.83 -2.73
C ILE A 154 4.74 -15.20 -1.70
N GLN A 155 4.21 -14.40 -0.77
CA GLN A 155 4.99 -13.80 0.31
C GLN A 155 5.55 -14.87 1.26
N ASN A 156 4.74 -15.87 1.63
CA ASN A 156 5.18 -16.97 2.47
C ASN A 156 6.27 -17.81 1.79
N ALA A 157 6.00 -18.31 0.57
CA ALA A 157 6.91 -19.21 -0.12
C ALA A 157 8.25 -18.55 -0.48
N PHE A 158 8.23 -17.28 -0.90
CA PHE A 158 9.46 -16.53 -1.20
C PHE A 158 10.12 -15.95 0.05
N GLY A 159 9.40 -15.83 1.17
CA GLY A 159 9.97 -15.47 2.46
C GLY A 159 11.09 -16.42 2.88
N ASP A 160 10.93 -17.73 2.63
CA ASP A 160 11.97 -18.73 2.89
C ASP A 160 13.16 -18.59 1.94
N TYR A 161 12.90 -18.27 0.66
CA TYR A 161 13.97 -18.03 -0.33
C TYR A 161 14.82 -16.82 0.04
N PHE A 162 14.20 -15.71 0.42
CA PHE A 162 14.92 -14.50 0.85
C PHE A 162 15.69 -14.68 2.16
N GLN A 163 15.42 -15.76 2.90
CA GLN A 163 16.12 -16.14 4.13
C GLN A 163 17.11 -17.29 3.90
N ASP A 164 17.44 -17.59 2.65
CA ASP A 164 18.36 -18.66 2.23
C ASP A 164 17.97 -20.06 2.77
N GLN A 165 16.69 -20.30 3.05
CA GLN A 165 16.20 -21.59 3.56
C GLN A 165 15.86 -22.58 2.44
N VAL A 166 15.46 -22.07 1.28
CA VAL A 166 15.11 -22.85 0.09
C VAL A 166 15.68 -22.20 -1.17
N THR A 167 15.83 -22.98 -2.22
CA THR A 167 16.18 -22.45 -3.55
C THR A 167 15.01 -21.70 -4.18
N PHE A 168 15.29 -20.88 -5.19
CA PHE A 168 14.26 -20.17 -5.96
C PHE A 168 13.24 -21.14 -6.58
N ASP A 169 13.72 -22.26 -7.15
CA ASP A 169 12.84 -23.27 -7.76
C ASP A 169 11.98 -24.00 -6.71
N GLU A 170 12.53 -24.26 -5.52
CA GLU A 170 11.77 -24.80 -4.39
C GLU A 170 10.71 -23.81 -3.90
N ALA A 171 11.02 -22.52 -3.79
CA ALA A 171 10.02 -21.50 -3.44
C ALA A 171 8.88 -21.43 -4.46
N LYS A 172 9.18 -21.55 -5.77
CA LYS A 172 8.14 -21.66 -6.81
C LYS A 172 7.29 -22.91 -6.63
N ALA A 173 7.91 -24.07 -6.39
CA ALA A 173 7.20 -25.32 -6.17
C ALA A 173 6.32 -25.28 -4.91
N ASN A 174 6.81 -24.65 -3.83
CA ASN A 174 6.07 -24.43 -2.58
C ASN A 174 4.86 -23.53 -2.82
N PHE A 175 5.04 -22.41 -3.54
CA PHE A 175 3.93 -21.54 -3.95
C PHE A 175 2.88 -22.30 -4.77
N GLU A 176 3.30 -23.05 -5.78
CA GLU A 176 2.37 -23.81 -6.62
C GLU A 176 1.59 -24.86 -5.83
N THR A 177 2.23 -25.50 -4.86
CA THR A 177 1.60 -26.47 -3.97
C THR A 177 0.56 -25.78 -3.08
N ALA A 178 0.93 -24.68 -2.41
CA ALA A 178 0.04 -23.93 -1.52
C ALA A 178 -1.22 -23.42 -2.27
N ILE A 179 -1.04 -22.90 -3.49
CA ILE A 179 -2.17 -22.45 -4.31
C ILE A 179 -3.10 -23.61 -4.70
N LYS A 180 -2.56 -24.75 -5.12
CA LYS A 180 -3.37 -25.93 -5.49
C LYS A 180 -4.07 -26.56 -4.28
N GLU A 181 -3.48 -26.49 -3.09
CA GLU A 181 -4.12 -26.95 -1.86
C GLU A 181 -5.27 -26.03 -1.43
N ARG A 182 -5.06 -24.72 -1.51
CA ARG A 182 -6.06 -23.71 -1.14
C ARG A 182 -7.19 -23.58 -2.17
N HIS A 183 -6.88 -23.76 -3.44
CA HIS A 183 -7.78 -23.68 -4.58
C HIS A 183 -7.61 -24.91 -5.50
N PRO A 184 -8.18 -26.07 -5.16
CA PRO A 184 -8.02 -27.31 -5.92
C PRO A 184 -8.50 -27.26 -7.38
N GLU A 185 -9.36 -26.28 -7.69
CA GLU A 185 -9.82 -25.98 -9.05
C GLU A 185 -8.74 -25.34 -9.94
N ILE A 186 -7.65 -24.81 -9.37
CA ILE A 186 -6.52 -24.25 -10.12
C ILE A 186 -5.60 -25.40 -10.54
N THR A 187 -5.57 -25.72 -11.84
CA THR A 187 -4.78 -26.85 -12.36
C THR A 187 -3.47 -26.43 -13.03
N GLU A 188 -3.30 -25.16 -13.38
CA GLU A 188 -2.13 -24.64 -14.09
C GLU A 188 -1.71 -23.29 -13.50
N ILE A 189 -0.41 -23.11 -13.24
CA ILE A 189 0.19 -21.85 -12.78
C ILE A 189 1.25 -21.44 -13.80
N LYS A 190 1.17 -20.21 -14.28
CA LYS A 190 2.10 -19.65 -15.27
C LYS A 190 2.93 -18.56 -14.62
N TRP A 191 4.25 -18.78 -14.59
CA TRP A 191 5.20 -17.78 -14.14
C TRP A 191 5.49 -16.78 -15.27
N PRO A 192 5.73 -15.49 -14.95
CA PRO A 192 6.19 -14.53 -15.95
C PRO A 192 7.54 -14.95 -16.54
N GLU A 193 7.74 -14.63 -17.81
CA GLU A 193 9.01 -14.79 -18.54
C GLU A 193 10.03 -13.70 -18.18
#